data_AF-A0A6G0Q1X0-F1
#
_entry.id   AF-A0A6G0Q1X0-F1
#
_cell.length_a   1.000
_cell.length_b   1.000
_cell.length_c   1.000
_cell.angle_alpha   90.00
_cell.angle_beta   90.00
_cell.angle_gamma   90.00
#
_symmetry.space_group_name_H-M   'P 1'
#
loop_
_entity.id
_entity.type
_entity.pdbx_description
1 polymer ?
#
loop_
_entity_poly.entity_id
_entity_poly.type
_entity_poly.pdbx_seq_one_letter_code
_entity_poly.pdbx_strand_id
1 'polypeptide(L)'
;MFRVEEQQPRREESLCEATKEEESEEVSFEEGLEEKEKEATSVEVEADEDPEADEDEKKIKEQRDSGVSDEDWEELERAKEAHAAHLDELKRARDQAKLEEERRRAEAIQEKIRRICPCPAGFNWYKSGGGWRCGGGSHYVSDAQLNSQFTC
;
A
#
# COMPACT_ATOMS: atom_id res chain seq x y z
N MET A 1 -0.66 -63.40 26.73
CA MET A 1 -0.65 -62.25 27.68
C MET A 1 0.05 -61.10 26.97
N PHE A 2 -0.69 -60.03 26.73
CA PHE A 2 -0.21 -58.77 26.15
C PHE A 2 0.70 -58.03 27.15
N ARG A 3 1.75 -57.36 26.67
CA ARG A 3 2.12 -56.02 27.18
C ARG A 3 2.96 -55.24 26.17
N VAL A 4 2.52 -54.01 25.97
CA VAL A 4 3.02 -52.92 25.12
C VAL A 4 4.24 -52.26 25.76
N GLU A 5 5.21 -51.79 24.96
CA GLU A 5 6.06 -50.59 25.16
C GLU A 5 7.11 -50.59 24.03
N GLU A 6 7.52 -49.53 23.33
CA GLU A 6 7.13 -48.12 23.21
C GLU A 6 8.00 -47.50 22.08
N GLN A 7 7.58 -46.34 21.55
CA GLN A 7 8.37 -45.34 20.79
C GLN A 7 8.71 -45.58 19.29
N GLN A 8 7.97 -44.88 18.43
CA GLN A 8 8.46 -44.27 17.17
C GLN A 8 9.31 -43.00 17.50
N PRO A 9 9.78 -42.17 16.55
CA PRO A 9 10.54 -42.37 15.30
C PRO A 9 11.78 -41.44 15.24
N ARG A 10 12.81 -41.72 14.43
CA ARG A 10 13.78 -40.68 14.02
C ARG A 10 14.55 -41.05 12.76
N ARG A 11 13.93 -40.83 11.61
CA ARG A 11 14.62 -40.78 10.31
C ARG A 11 14.07 -39.61 9.51
N GLU A 12 14.32 -38.42 10.03
CA GLU A 12 14.11 -37.16 9.33
C GLU A 12 15.38 -36.33 9.51
N GLU A 13 16.50 -36.94 9.13
CA GLU A 13 17.68 -36.21 8.69
C GLU A 13 17.82 -36.57 7.21
N SER A 14 17.79 -35.55 6.34
CA SER A 14 17.86 -35.62 4.86
C SER A 14 16.57 -35.29 4.12
N LEU A 15 16.05 -34.08 4.37
CA LEU A 15 15.44 -33.28 3.31
C LEU A 15 15.54 -31.78 3.63
N CYS A 16 16.73 -31.33 4.07
CA CYS A 16 16.98 -29.93 4.44
C CYS A 16 17.84 -29.18 3.42
N GLU A 17 18.10 -29.74 2.23
CA GLU A 17 19.19 -29.26 1.38
C GLU A 17 18.86 -29.33 -0.12
N ALA A 18 17.64 -28.92 -0.50
CA ALA A 18 17.26 -28.83 -1.92
C ALA A 18 16.17 -27.80 -2.27
N THR A 19 15.85 -26.85 -1.40
CA THR A 19 14.94 -25.71 -1.76
C THR A 19 15.46 -24.36 -1.26
N LYS A 20 16.75 -24.27 -0.90
CA LYS A 20 17.34 -23.06 -0.32
C LYS A 20 17.92 -22.08 -1.34
N GLU A 21 17.80 -22.37 -2.64
CA GLU A 21 18.41 -21.54 -3.70
C GLU A 21 17.40 -20.98 -4.70
N GLU A 22 16.12 -21.35 -4.66
CA GLU A 22 15.10 -20.75 -5.55
C GLU A 22 14.14 -19.78 -4.83
N GLU A 23 14.03 -19.81 -3.50
CA GLU A 23 13.19 -18.86 -2.74
C GLU A 23 13.97 -17.64 -2.20
N SER A 24 15.16 -17.37 -2.72
CA SER A 24 15.91 -16.14 -2.39
C SER A 24 15.80 -15.04 -3.46
N GLU A 25 15.14 -15.32 -4.59
CA GLU A 25 14.91 -14.33 -5.65
C GLU A 25 13.53 -13.66 -5.60
N GLU A 26 12.62 -14.09 -4.72
CA GLU A 26 11.24 -13.55 -4.69
C GLU A 26 11.01 -12.49 -3.59
N VAL A 27 11.95 -12.32 -2.66
CA VAL A 27 11.89 -11.33 -1.55
C VAL A 27 12.98 -10.26 -1.71
N SER A 28 13.12 -9.72 -2.92
CA SER A 28 13.95 -8.53 -3.20
C SER A 28 13.21 -7.47 -4.02
N PHE A 29 11.94 -7.67 -4.35
CA PHE A 29 11.21 -6.77 -5.27
C PHE A 29 10.24 -5.79 -4.57
N GLU A 30 9.95 -5.98 -3.27
CA GLU A 30 8.98 -5.13 -2.55
C GLU A 30 9.58 -3.91 -1.83
N GLU A 31 10.91 -3.83 -1.63
CA GLU A 31 11.56 -2.61 -1.10
C GLU A 31 12.04 -1.64 -2.19
N GLY A 32 11.84 -1.96 -3.48
CA GLY A 32 12.31 -1.16 -4.62
C GLY A 32 11.26 -0.26 -5.29
N LEU A 33 9.99 -0.30 -4.87
CA LEU A 33 8.90 0.43 -5.54
C LEU A 33 8.46 1.70 -4.81
N GLU A 34 8.80 1.86 -3.53
CA GLU A 34 8.52 3.09 -2.78
C GLU A 34 9.60 4.17 -3.02
N GLU A 35 10.73 3.81 -3.62
CA GLU A 35 11.79 4.75 -3.95
C GLU A 35 11.70 5.32 -5.37
N LYS A 36 10.95 4.68 -6.27
CA LYS A 36 10.87 5.07 -7.68
C LYS A 36 9.65 5.93 -8.03
N GLU A 37 8.69 6.10 -7.13
CA GLU A 37 7.58 7.06 -7.30
C GLU A 37 7.94 8.48 -6.80
N LYS A 38 9.00 8.63 -6.00
CA LYS A 38 9.52 9.93 -5.51
C LYS A 38 10.59 10.55 -6.43
N GLU A 39 11.08 9.81 -7.42
CA GLU A 39 12.09 10.27 -8.40
C GLU A 39 11.51 10.43 -9.82
N ALA A 40 10.22 10.74 -9.94
CA ALA A 40 9.60 11.15 -11.20
C ALA A 40 8.62 12.33 -11.03
N THR A 41 8.75 13.08 -9.93
CA THR A 41 7.97 14.29 -9.67
C THR A 41 8.73 15.25 -8.75
N SER A 42 9.88 15.74 -9.19
CA SER A 42 10.49 16.94 -8.60
C SER A 42 11.35 17.64 -9.65
N VAL A 43 10.72 18.10 -10.73
CA VAL A 43 11.18 19.32 -11.40
C VAL A 43 10.43 20.44 -10.69
N GLU A 44 11.06 20.97 -9.64
CA GLU A 44 10.64 22.17 -8.94
C GLU A 44 10.81 23.34 -9.92
N VAL A 45 9.75 23.66 -10.66
CA VAL A 45 9.62 25.00 -11.23
C VAL A 45 9.10 25.86 -10.10
N GLU A 46 10.03 26.48 -9.38
CA GLU A 46 9.77 27.57 -8.43
C GLU A 46 9.16 28.74 -9.22
N ALA A 47 7.84 28.68 -9.43
CA ALA A 47 7.03 29.81 -9.80
C ALA A 47 6.78 30.59 -8.50
N ASP A 48 7.49 31.70 -8.37
CA ASP A 48 7.30 32.73 -7.36
C ASP A 48 5.83 33.20 -7.41
N GLU A 49 4.95 32.60 -6.60
CA GLU A 49 3.54 33.01 -6.46
C GLU A 49 3.49 34.28 -5.62
N ASP A 50 3.59 35.41 -6.30
CA ASP A 50 3.13 36.71 -5.81
C ASP A 50 1.59 36.69 -5.69
N PRO A 51 1.02 36.84 -4.48
CA PRO A 51 -0.42 36.65 -4.25
C PRO A 51 -1.31 37.76 -4.81
N GLU A 52 -0.77 38.81 -5.45
CA GLU A 52 -1.55 39.85 -6.15
C GLU A 52 -1.53 39.71 -7.68
N ALA A 53 -0.74 38.79 -8.26
CA ALA A 53 -0.73 38.54 -9.70
C ALA A 53 -1.78 37.52 -10.19
N ASP A 54 -2.43 36.77 -9.29
CA ASP A 54 -3.26 35.60 -9.63
C ASP A 54 -4.63 35.95 -10.27
N GLU A 55 -5.26 37.07 -9.86
CA GLU A 55 -6.56 37.49 -10.41
C GLU A 55 -6.42 38.03 -11.84
N ASP A 56 -5.39 38.83 -12.12
CA ASP A 56 -5.14 39.38 -13.45
C ASP A 56 -4.60 38.32 -14.42
N GLU A 57 -3.79 37.36 -13.96
CA GLU A 57 -3.31 36.25 -14.80
C GLU A 57 -4.42 35.22 -15.11
N LYS A 58 -5.35 34.96 -14.18
CA LYS A 58 -6.57 34.19 -14.47
C LYS A 58 -7.48 34.89 -15.48
N LYS A 59 -7.65 36.20 -15.33
CA LYS A 59 -8.46 37.01 -16.25
C LYS A 59 -7.88 37.08 -17.67
N ILE A 60 -6.57 36.90 -17.82
CA ILE A 60 -5.90 36.80 -19.13
C ILE A 60 -6.05 35.39 -19.73
N LYS A 61 -6.06 34.32 -18.92
CA LYS A 61 -6.23 32.93 -19.38
C LYS A 61 -7.67 32.54 -19.73
N GLU A 62 -8.65 33.26 -19.20
CA GLU A 62 -10.09 33.02 -19.44
C GLU A 62 -10.65 33.79 -20.64
N GLN A 63 -9.84 34.67 -21.24
CA GLN A 63 -10.20 35.32 -22.49
C GLN A 63 -10.04 34.33 -23.65
N ARG A 64 -11.18 33.93 -24.20
CA ARG A 64 -11.26 33.21 -25.46
C ARG A 64 -10.46 33.93 -26.55
N ASP A 65 -9.52 33.21 -27.16
CA ASP A 65 -8.73 33.74 -28.27
C ASP A 65 -9.63 34.24 -29.40
N SER A 66 -9.43 35.50 -29.79
CA SER A 66 -10.24 36.26 -30.76
C SER A 66 -10.29 35.66 -32.19
N GLY A 67 -9.58 34.54 -32.42
CA GLY A 67 -9.51 33.84 -33.70
C GLY A 67 -10.12 32.43 -33.72
N VAL A 68 -10.67 31.95 -32.60
CA VAL A 68 -11.23 30.58 -32.51
C VAL A 68 -12.75 30.62 -32.64
N SER A 69 -13.36 29.75 -33.44
CA SER A 69 -14.83 29.69 -33.62
C SER A 69 -15.56 29.23 -32.35
N ASP A 70 -16.87 29.51 -32.26
CA ASP A 70 -17.70 29.09 -31.11
C ASP A 70 -17.71 27.56 -31.01
N GLU A 71 -17.80 26.89 -32.16
CA GLU A 71 -17.82 25.44 -32.27
C GLU A 71 -16.52 24.77 -31.81
N ASP A 72 -15.37 25.30 -32.22
CA ASP A 72 -14.05 24.78 -31.83
C ASP A 72 -13.84 24.90 -30.31
N TRP A 73 -14.36 25.98 -29.70
CA TRP A 73 -14.31 26.16 -28.26
C TRP A 73 -15.14 25.15 -27.50
N GLU A 74 -16.37 24.90 -27.94
CA GLU A 74 -17.25 23.90 -27.31
C GLU A 74 -16.66 22.49 -27.42
N GLU A 75 -16.06 22.14 -28.57
CA GLU A 75 -15.39 20.86 -28.75
C GLU A 75 -14.19 20.72 -27.81
N LEU A 76 -13.37 21.77 -27.67
CA LEU A 76 -12.22 21.77 -26.78
C LEU A 76 -12.62 21.67 -25.30
N GLU A 77 -13.67 22.37 -24.90
CA GLU A 77 -14.21 22.29 -23.54
C GLU A 77 -14.76 20.89 -23.23
N ARG A 78 -15.51 20.30 -24.18
CA ARG A 78 -16.01 18.93 -24.06
C ARG A 78 -14.88 17.91 -23.97
N ALA A 79 -13.82 18.07 -24.76
CA ALA A 79 -12.65 17.21 -24.72
C ALA A 79 -11.89 17.34 -23.39
N LYS A 80 -11.77 18.57 -22.86
CA LYS A 80 -11.16 18.85 -21.55
C LYS A 80 -11.97 18.21 -20.43
N GLU A 81 -13.29 18.33 -20.45
CA GLU A 81 -14.17 17.71 -19.46
C GLU A 81 -14.10 16.18 -19.52
N ALA A 82 -14.18 15.59 -20.73
CA ALA A 82 -14.05 14.15 -20.91
C ALA A 82 -12.71 13.61 -20.40
N HIS A 83 -11.62 14.33 -20.69
CA HIS A 83 -10.29 13.96 -20.20
C HIS A 83 -10.18 14.11 -18.67
N ALA A 84 -10.71 15.19 -18.10
CA ALA A 84 -10.74 15.39 -16.65
C ALA A 84 -11.52 14.28 -15.94
N ALA A 85 -12.69 13.91 -16.47
CA ALA A 85 -13.50 12.81 -15.95
C ALA A 85 -12.76 11.46 -16.02
N HIS A 86 -12.08 11.18 -17.13
CA HIS A 86 -11.29 9.97 -17.28
C HIS A 86 -10.12 9.90 -16.28
N LEU A 87 -9.42 11.01 -16.05
CA LEU A 87 -8.34 11.06 -15.06
C LEU A 87 -8.86 10.90 -13.63
N ASP A 88 -9.99 11.49 -13.30
CA ASP A 88 -10.65 11.34 -12.00
C ASP A 88 -11.06 9.88 -11.74
N GLU A 89 -11.63 9.21 -12.74
CA GLU A 89 -11.96 7.79 -12.65
C GLU A 89 -10.74 6.90 -12.41
N LEU A 90 -9.65 7.13 -13.16
CA LEU A 90 -8.39 6.40 -12.95
C LEU A 90 -7.79 6.62 -11.56
N LYS A 91 -7.88 7.85 -11.03
CA LYS A 91 -7.44 8.16 -9.66
C LYS A 91 -8.28 7.41 -8.64
N ARG A 92 -9.62 7.46 -8.75
CA ARG A 92 -10.50 6.71 -7.85
C ARG A 92 -10.25 5.22 -7.90
N ALA A 93 -10.07 4.64 -9.10
CA ALA A 93 -9.77 3.23 -9.26
C ALA A 93 -8.43 2.85 -8.57
N ARG A 94 -7.40 3.68 -8.72
CA ARG A 94 -6.11 3.48 -8.03
C ARG A 94 -6.25 3.56 -6.52
N ASP A 95 -6.95 4.56 -6.01
CA ASP A 95 -7.12 4.76 -4.56
C ASP A 95 -7.93 3.61 -3.94
N GLN A 96 -8.98 3.15 -4.63
CA GLN A 96 -9.75 1.97 -4.22
C GLN A 96 -8.88 0.71 -4.17
N ALA A 97 -8.05 0.48 -5.19
CA ALA A 97 -7.13 -0.67 -5.22
C ALA A 97 -6.13 -0.62 -4.06
N LYS A 98 -5.55 0.55 -3.77
CA LYS A 98 -4.63 0.74 -2.63
C LYS A 98 -5.32 0.44 -1.29
N LEU A 99 -6.53 0.96 -1.08
CA LEU A 99 -7.30 0.71 0.15
C LEU A 99 -7.66 -0.78 0.33
N GLU A 100 -8.02 -1.46 -0.76
CA GLU A 100 -8.31 -2.90 -0.72
C GLU A 100 -7.07 -3.73 -0.40
N GLU A 101 -5.92 -3.38 -0.98
CA GLU A 101 -4.66 -4.02 -0.67
C GLU A 101 -4.24 -3.81 0.80
N GLU A 102 -4.31 -2.58 1.31
CA GLU A 102 -4.04 -2.28 2.71
C GLU A 102 -4.96 -3.06 3.65
N ARG A 103 -6.26 -3.15 3.31
CA ARG A 103 -7.22 -3.96 4.07
C ARG A 103 -6.81 -5.43 4.08
N ARG A 104 -6.46 -6.01 2.92
CA ARG A 104 -6.03 -7.41 2.81
C ARG A 104 -4.75 -7.68 3.61
N ARG A 105 -3.77 -6.77 3.55
CA ARG A 105 -2.53 -6.84 4.31
C ARG A 105 -2.81 -6.77 5.82
N ALA A 106 -3.68 -5.85 6.25
CA ALA A 106 -4.07 -5.72 7.65
C ALA A 106 -4.80 -6.96 8.18
N GLU A 107 -5.73 -7.53 7.42
CA GLU A 107 -6.42 -8.78 7.76
C GLU A 107 -5.46 -9.96 7.89
N ALA A 108 -4.53 -10.11 6.94
CA ALA A 108 -3.52 -11.16 6.96
C ALA A 108 -2.60 -11.04 8.19
N ILE A 109 -2.15 -9.82 8.51
CA ILE A 109 -1.34 -9.59 9.71
C ILE A 109 -2.16 -9.87 10.97
N GLN A 110 -3.41 -9.42 11.04
CA GLN A 110 -4.29 -9.67 12.18
C GLN A 110 -4.46 -11.18 12.43
N GLU A 111 -4.68 -11.97 11.37
CA GLU A 111 -4.77 -13.43 11.47
C GLU A 111 -3.45 -14.04 11.96
N LYS A 112 -2.31 -13.60 11.43
CA LYS A 112 -1.00 -14.06 11.89
C LYS A 112 -0.77 -13.73 13.37
N ILE A 113 -1.10 -12.51 13.81
CA ILE A 113 -0.99 -12.12 15.24
C ILE A 113 -1.87 -13.02 16.11
N ARG A 114 -3.09 -13.34 15.68
CA ARG A 114 -3.96 -14.27 16.43
C ARG A 114 -3.33 -15.65 16.63
N ARG A 115 -2.49 -16.11 15.69
CA ARG A 115 -1.81 -17.42 15.78
C ARG A 115 -0.56 -17.36 16.67
N ILE A 116 0.27 -16.34 16.53
CA ILE A 116 1.59 -16.26 17.22
C ILE A 116 1.49 -15.56 18.58
N CYS A 117 0.65 -14.52 18.70
CA CYS A 117 0.48 -13.71 19.91
C CYS A 117 -1.02 -13.48 20.21
N PRO A 118 -1.78 -14.54 20.51
CA PRO A 118 -3.20 -14.39 20.85
C PRO A 118 -3.38 -13.54 22.12
N CYS A 119 -4.39 -12.67 22.12
CA CYS A 119 -4.80 -12.01 23.35
C CYS A 119 -5.45 -13.07 24.28
N PRO A 120 -4.99 -13.24 25.53
CA PRO A 120 -5.56 -14.24 26.45
C PRO A 120 -7.05 -14.06 26.72
N ALA A 121 -7.54 -12.81 26.62
CA ALA A 121 -8.94 -12.47 26.80
C ALA A 121 -9.77 -12.58 25.50
N GLY A 122 -9.18 -13.00 24.38
CA GLY A 122 -9.86 -13.18 23.10
C GLY A 122 -10.16 -11.89 22.32
N PHE A 123 -9.56 -10.76 22.70
CA PHE A 123 -9.76 -9.50 21.96
C PHE A 123 -9.09 -9.50 20.59
N ASN A 124 -9.71 -8.80 19.65
CA ASN A 124 -9.15 -8.53 18.33
C ASN A 124 -7.97 -7.57 18.41
N TRP A 125 -7.08 -7.65 17.41
CA TRP A 125 -5.94 -6.75 17.25
C TRP A 125 -6.25 -5.66 16.23
N TYR A 126 -5.80 -4.44 16.52
CA TYR A 126 -6.01 -3.26 15.70
C TYR A 126 -4.68 -2.55 15.45
N LYS A 127 -4.49 -2.02 14.24
CA LYS A 127 -3.31 -1.22 13.90
C LYS A 127 -3.30 0.05 14.74
N SER A 128 -2.16 0.36 15.36
CA SER A 128 -1.96 1.53 16.20
C SER A 128 -0.52 2.03 16.05
N GLY A 129 -0.34 3.05 15.21
CA GLY A 129 0.99 3.58 14.85
C GLY A 129 1.87 2.50 14.20
N GLY A 130 3.12 2.39 14.65
CA GLY A 130 4.09 1.37 14.20
C GLY A 130 3.92 -0.01 14.83
N GLY A 131 2.68 -0.43 15.09
CA GLY A 131 2.38 -1.72 15.69
C GLY A 131 0.90 -1.99 15.82
N TRP A 132 0.57 -2.95 16.70
CA TRP A 132 -0.76 -3.51 16.88
C TRP A 132 -1.12 -3.55 18.35
N ARG A 133 -2.35 -3.11 18.69
CA ARG A 133 -2.89 -3.17 20.06
C ARG A 133 -4.10 -4.08 20.11
N CYS A 134 -4.25 -4.85 21.18
CA CYS A 134 -5.48 -5.62 21.38
C CYS A 134 -6.64 -4.68 21.76
N GLY A 135 -7.87 -5.08 21.49
CA GLY A 135 -9.09 -4.31 21.81
C GLY A 135 -9.29 -4.05 23.30
N GLY A 136 -8.64 -4.84 24.17
CA GLY A 136 -8.61 -4.60 25.61
C GLY A 136 -7.57 -3.55 26.05
N GLY A 137 -6.71 -3.07 25.14
CA GLY A 137 -5.69 -2.05 25.41
C GLY A 137 -4.47 -2.54 26.21
N SER A 138 -4.50 -3.75 26.78
CA SER A 138 -3.44 -4.26 27.66
C SER A 138 -2.23 -4.85 26.92
N HIS A 139 -2.35 -5.16 25.64
CA HIS A 139 -1.27 -5.78 24.86
C HIS A 139 -0.92 -4.95 23.64
N TYR A 140 0.38 -4.84 23.37
CA TYR A 140 0.95 -4.16 22.21
C TYR A 140 2.07 -5.01 21.61
N VAL A 141 2.12 -5.08 20.28
CA VAL A 141 3.21 -5.71 19.54
C VAL A 141 3.65 -4.74 18.45
N SER A 142 4.95 -4.44 18.37
CA SER A 142 5.50 -3.57 17.32
C SER A 142 5.60 -4.32 15.98
N ASP A 143 5.59 -3.58 14.88
CA ASP A 143 5.77 -4.18 13.55
C ASP A 143 7.14 -4.87 13.42
N ALA A 144 8.19 -4.31 14.02
CA ALA A 144 9.52 -4.92 14.04
C ALA A 144 9.53 -6.29 14.77
N GLN A 145 8.80 -6.42 15.88
CA GLN A 145 8.67 -7.69 16.60
C GLN A 145 7.85 -8.71 15.81
N LEU A 146 6.87 -8.26 15.03
CA LEU A 146 6.11 -9.13 14.13
C LEU A 146 6.98 -9.63 12.98
N ASN A 147 7.70 -8.72 12.32
CA ASN A 147 8.55 -9.07 11.19
C ASN A 147 9.62 -10.08 11.59
N SER A 148 10.27 -9.93 12.75
CA SER A 148 11.28 -10.89 13.21
C SER A 148 10.73 -12.28 13.54
N GLN A 149 9.45 -12.39 13.86
CA GLN A 149 8.76 -13.68 14.11
C GLN A 149 8.18 -14.30 12.82
N PHE A 150 8.07 -13.50 11.74
CA PHE A 150 7.54 -13.95 10.45
C PHE A 150 8.63 -14.31 9.44
N THR A 151 9.86 -13.83 9.62
CA THR A 151 11.02 -14.20 8.81
C THR A 151 11.75 -15.40 9.44
N CYS A 152 11.39 -16.61 9.02
CA CYS A 152 12.15 -17.85 9.26
C CYS A 152 12.35 -18.56 7.92
#